data_AF-A0A1Z1G7Y9-F1
#
_entry.id   AF-A0A1Z1G7Y9-F1
#
_cell.length_a   1.000
_cell.length_b   1.000
_cell.length_c   1.000
_cell.angle_alpha   90.00
_cell.angle_beta   90.00
_cell.angle_gamma   90.00
#
_symmetry.space_group_name_H-M   'P 1'
#
loop_
_entity.id
_entity.type
_entity.pdbx_description
1 polymer ?
#
loop_
_entity_poly.entity_id
_entity_poly.type
_entity_poly.pdbx_seq_one_letter_code
_entity_poly.pdbx_strand_id
1 'polypeptide(L)' 'AILPYCQALEKFAPHIQQLSMESNGKGVSIE' A
#
# COMPACT_ATOMS: atom_id res chain seq x y z
N ALA A 1 -2.40 -10.17 -1.15
CA ALA A 1 -1.68 -9.89 0.12
C ALA A 1 -0.20 -9.73 -0.19
N ILE A 2 0.51 -8.85 0.53
CA ILE A 2 1.96 -8.64 0.39
C ILE A 2 2.65 -9.43 1.51
N LEU A 3 3.52 -10.37 1.14
CA LEU A 3 4.17 -11.31 2.06
C LEU A 3 5.69 -11.34 1.79
N PRO A 4 6.44 -10.35 2.30
CA PRO A 4 7.88 -10.27 2.04
C PRO A 4 8.64 -11.28 2.92
N TYR A 5 9.37 -12.19 2.30
CA TYR A 5 10.25 -13.15 2.96
C TYR A 5 11.62 -12.52 3.28
N CYS A 6 11.60 -11.36 3.93
CA CYS A 6 12.79 -10.65 4.39
C CYS A 6 12.45 -9.88 5.68
N GLN A 7 13.13 -10.20 6.78
CA GLN A 7 12.85 -9.58 8.08
C GLN A 7 13.02 -8.06 8.06
N ALA A 8 13.96 -7.55 7.26
CA ALA A 8 14.18 -6.12 7.09
C ALA A 8 12.94 -5.38 6.53
N LEU A 9 11.99 -6.11 5.94
CA LEU A 9 10.78 -5.58 5.31
C LEU A 9 9.52 -5.86 6.14
N GLU A 10 9.63 -6.11 7.45
CA GLU A 10 8.48 -6.39 8.34
C GLU A 10 7.38 -5.30 8.28
N LYS A 11 7.75 -4.05 7.99
CA LYS A 11 6.81 -2.92 7.88
C LYS A 11 6.38 -2.60 6.46
N PHE A 12 6.85 -3.33 5.46
CA PHE A 12 6.55 -3.02 4.05
C PHE A 12 5.06 -3.16 3.72
N ALA A 13 4.41 -4.21 4.22
CA ALA A 13 2.98 -4.43 4.01
C ALA A 13 2.11 -3.24 4.49
N PRO A 14 2.22 -2.73 5.73
CA PRO A 14 1.43 -1.57 6.16
C PRO A 14 1.77 -0.28 5.41
N HIS A 15 3.02 -0.06 4.98
CA HIS A 15 3.39 1.12 4.18
C HIS A 15 2.72 1.11 2.80
N ILE A 16 2.72 -0.04 2.11
CA ILE A 16 2.03 -0.17 0.82
C ILE A 16 0.52 -0.08 0.98
N GLN A 17 -0.02 -0.61 2.08
CA GLN A 17 -1.44 -0.51 2.36
C GLN A 17 -1.88 0.95 2.49
N GLN A 18 -1.12 1.78 3.22
CA GLN A 18 -1.38 3.22 3.29
C GLN A 18 -1.30 3.86 1.90
N LEU A 19 -0.19 3.65 1.17
CA LEU A 19 0.02 4.21 -0.17
C LEU A 19 -1.16 3.89 -1.10
N SER A 20 -1.54 2.62 -1.20
CA SER A 20 -2.57 2.17 -2.14
C SER A 20 -3.96 2.70 -1.76
N MET A 21 -4.33 2.65 -0.48
CA MET A 21 -5.67 3.03 -0.05
C MET A 21 -5.87 4.54 -0.06
N GLU A 22 -4.86 5.29 0.40
CA GLU A 22 -4.97 6.74 0.47
C GLU A 22 -4.85 7.39 -0.92
N SER A 23 -4.01 6.85 -1.80
CA SER A 23 -3.83 7.38 -3.15
C SER A 23 -4.97 6.98 -4.10
N ASN A 24 -5.31 5.69 -4.14
CA ASN A 24 -6.18 5.15 -5.20
C ASN A 24 -7.61 4.89 -4.73
N GLY A 25 -7.90 4.95 -3.42
CA GLY A 25 -9.24 4.77 -2.87
C GLY A 25 -10.17 5.99 -3.05
N LYS A 26 -10.02 6.74 -4.15
CA LYS A 26 -10.81 7.96 -4.44
C LYS A 26 -11.77 7.69 -5.60
N GLY A 27 -13.00 8.18 -5.50
CA GLY A 27 -14.07 7.95 -6.47
C GLY A 27 -14.22 9.02 -7.55
N VAL A 28 -13.23 9.90 -7.70
CA VAL A 28 -13.29 11.05 -8.61
C VAL A 28 -12.16 10.91 -9.63
N SER A 29 -12.51 10.98 -10.92
CA SER A 29 -11.54 11.08 -12.01
C SER A 29 -11.01 12.51 -12.10
N ILE A 30 -9.75 12.66 -12.54
CA ILE A 30 -9.10 13.97 -12.72
C ILE A 30 -9.49 14.62 -14.08
N GLU A 31 -10.27 13.92 -14.90
CA GLU A 31 -10.78 14.40 -16.19
C GLU A 31 -11.49 15.76 -16.10
#